data_AF-A0A6L7NMU2-F1
#
_entry.id   AF-A0A6L7NMU2-F1
#
_cell.length_a   1.000
_cell.length_b   1.000
_cell.length_c   1.000
_cell.angle_alpha   90.00
_cell.angle_beta   90.00
_cell.angle_gamma   90.00
#
_symmetry.space_group_name_H-M   'P 1'
#
loop_
_entity.id
_entity.type
_entity.pdbx_description
1 polymer ?
#
loop_
_entity_poly.entity_id
_entity_poly.type
_entity_poly.pdbx_seq_one_letter_code
_entity_poly.pdbx_strand_id
1 'polypeptide(L)' 'MIHEGDSVDDLKACAETLGVAAVYSLAGGEYVQYIVGAPEFVNESFRRLFMNGIPPATPLTVRLEESPPS' A
#
# COMPACT_ATOMS: atom_id res chain seq x y z
N MET A 1 0.56 2.16 -9.89
CA MET A 1 1.95 1.67 -9.70
C MET A 1 1.95 0.18 -10.03
N ILE A 2 2.94 -0.33 -10.76
CA ILE A 2 3.15 -1.76 -10.91
C ILE A 2 4.28 -2.14 -9.96
N HIS A 3 3.99 -2.97 -8.96
CA HIS A 3 4.96 -3.47 -7.99
C HIS A 3 5.36 -4.90 -8.39
N GLU A 4 6.66 -5.19 -8.40
CA GLU A 4 7.21 -6.48 -8.86
C GLU A 4 7.37 -7.53 -7.74
N GLY A 5 6.71 -7.31 -6.60
CA GLY A 5 6.38 -8.34 -5.62
C GLY A 5 7.57 -8.85 -4.82
N ASP A 6 7.76 -8.28 -3.63
CA ASP A 6 8.66 -8.85 -2.62
C ASP A 6 7.96 -8.99 -1.27
N SER A 7 7.45 -7.91 -0.68
CA SER A 7 6.70 -7.94 0.59
C SER A 7 5.92 -6.65 0.83
N VAL A 8 5.02 -6.66 1.83
CA VAL A 8 4.34 -5.43 2.28
C VAL A 8 5.35 -4.39 2.82
N ASP A 9 6.47 -4.84 3.39
CA ASP A 9 7.53 -3.95 3.86
C ASP A 9 8.32 -3.29 2.70
N ASP A 10 8.55 -4.01 1.59
CA ASP A 10 9.13 -3.39 0.38
C ASP A 10 8.17 -2.41 -0.28
N LEU A 11 6.88 -2.74 -0.32
CA LEU A 11 5.84 -1.80 -0.75
C LEU A 11 5.86 -0.54 0.14
N LYS A 12 5.99 -0.70 1.46
CA LYS A 12 6.09 0.43 2.39
C LYS A 12 7.30 1.30 2.07
N ALA A 13 8.49 0.71 1.95
CA ALA A 13 9.71 1.46 1.65
C ALA A 13 9.62 2.21 0.30
N CYS A 14 9.02 1.57 -0.70
CA CYS A 14 8.72 2.17 -2.00
C CYS A 14 7.73 3.36 -1.86
N ALA A 15 6.65 3.16 -1.12
CA ALA A 15 5.62 4.17 -0.89
C ALA A 15 6.17 5.39 -0.14
N GLU A 16 7.01 5.19 0.89
CA GLU A 16 7.71 6.26 1.60
C GLU A 16 8.64 7.05 0.68
N THR A 17 9.39 6.37 -0.19
CA THR A 17 10.29 7.01 -1.17
C THR A 17 9.52 7.86 -2.19
N LEU A 18 8.31 7.43 -2.56
CA LEU A 18 7.48 8.09 -3.58
C LEU A 18 6.52 9.15 -3.01
N GLY A 19 6.55 9.40 -1.69
CA GLY A 19 5.61 10.34 -1.06
C GLY A 19 4.15 9.87 -1.15
N VAL A 20 3.92 8.56 -1.07
CA VAL A 20 2.59 7.96 -1.06
C VAL A 20 2.04 8.00 0.36
N ALA A 21 0.86 8.58 0.54
CA ALA A 21 0.14 8.60 1.82
C ALA A 21 -0.61 7.28 2.08
N ALA A 22 -1.19 6.68 1.03
CA ALA A 22 -1.94 5.43 1.15
C ALA A 22 -1.91 4.61 -0.15
N VAL A 23 -1.92 3.29 0.00
CA VAL A 23 -2.06 2.31 -1.08
C VAL A 23 -3.37 1.56 -0.89
N TYR A 24 -4.07 1.28 -1.98
CA TYR A 24 -5.35 0.57 -2.00
C TYR A 24 -5.27 -0.61 -2.96
N SER A 25 -5.76 -1.76 -2.51
CA SER A 25 -5.96 -2.95 -3.33
C SER A 25 -7.44 -3.34 -3.34
N LEU A 26 -7.94 -3.80 -4.48
CA LEU A 26 -9.29 -4.34 -4.58
C LEU A 26 -9.28 -5.83 -4.24
N ALA A 27 -9.99 -6.24 -3.20
CA ALA A 27 -10.14 -7.64 -2.80
C ALA A 27 -11.62 -7.93 -2.48
N GLY A 28 -12.19 -8.95 -3.13
CA GLY A 28 -13.59 -9.33 -2.89
C GLY A 28 -14.63 -8.25 -3.23
N GLY A 29 -14.27 -7.26 -4.07
CA GLY A 29 -15.13 -6.11 -4.40
C GLY A 29 -14.99 -4.92 -3.45
N GLU A 30 -14.13 -5.02 -2.43
CA GLU A 30 -13.87 -3.96 -1.45
C GLU A 30 -12.43 -3.45 -1.54
N TYR A 31 -12.23 -2.16 -1.25
CA TYR A 31 -10.89 -1.60 -1.16
C TYR A 31 -10.30 -1.87 0.22
N VAL A 32 -9.17 -2.55 0.23
CA VAL A 32 -8.33 -2.75 1.42
C VAL A 32 -7.16 -1.78 1.32
N GLN A 33 -6.93 -1.01 2.39
CA GLN A 33 -5.94 0.08 2.39
C GLN A 33 -4.72 -0.24 3.25
N TYR A 34 -3.58 0.30 2.83
CA TYR A 34 -2.36 0.44 3.61
C TYR A 34 -2.04 1.93 3.75
N ILE A 35 -2.05 2.47 4.96
CA ILE A 35 -1.70 3.87 5.24
C ILE A 35 -0.25 3.93 5.70
N VAL A 36 0.55 4.74 5.00
CA VAL A 36 1.97 4.93 5.33
C VAL A 36 2.09 5.71 6.64
N GLY A 37 2.97 5.25 7.54
CA GLY A 37 3.16 5.85 8.87
C GLY A 37 2.06 5.54 9.90
N ALA A 38 0.97 4.87 9.53
CA ALA A 38 -0.07 4.48 10.47
C ALA A 38 0.39 3.32 11.39
N PRO A 39 -0.18 3.21 12.60
CA PRO A 39 0.03 2.04 13.47
C PRO A 39 -0.33 0.73 12.78
N GLU A 40 0.37 -0.36 13.12
CA GLU A 40 0.23 -1.64 12.43
C GLU A 40 -1.21 -2.20 12.43
N PHE A 41 -1.97 -1.99 13.51
CA PHE A 41 -3.35 -2.47 13.62
C PHE A 41 -4.27 -1.85 12.56
N VAL A 42 -3.99 -0.63 12.09
CA VAL A 42 -4.75 0.04 11.02
C VAL A 42 -4.55 -0.68 9.68
N ASN A 43 -3.38 -1.27 9.49
CA ASN A 43 -2.96 -1.96 8.27
C ASN A 43 -3.11 -3.49 8.35
N GLU A 44 -3.71 -4.02 9.43
CA GLU A 44 -3.76 -5.46 9.69
C GLU A 44 -4.46 -6.21 8.54
N SER A 45 -5.60 -5.72 8.06
CA SER A 45 -6.34 -6.35 6.96
C SER A 45 -5.53 -6.42 5.67
N PHE A 46 -4.77 -5.38 5.35
CA PHE A 46 -3.90 -5.36 4.17
C PHE A 46 -2.74 -6.34 4.30
N ARG A 47 -2.11 -6.37 5.48
CA ARG A 47 -1.03 -7.33 5.78
C ARG A 47 -1.51 -8.77 5.75
N ARG A 48 -2.73 -9.05 6.25
CA ARG A 48 -3.34 -10.37 6.18
C ARG A 48 -3.63 -10.77 4.73
N LEU A 49 -4.13 -9.83 3.93
CA LEU A 49 -4.41 -10.06 2.50
C LEU A 49 -3.14 -10.46 1.73
N PHE A 50 -2.00 -9.84 2.04
CA PHE A 50 -0.72 -10.06 1.38
C PHE A 50 0.33 -10.73 2.29
N MET A 51 -0.09 -11.60 3.21
CA MET A 51 0.81 -12.24 4.18
C MET A 51 1.88 -13.13 3.51
N ASN A 52 1.59 -13.60 2.30
CA ASN A 52 2.49 -14.44 1.50
C ASN A 52 3.21 -13.63 0.40
N GLY A 53 3.26 -12.30 0.54
CA GLY A 53 3.77 -11.40 -0.49
C GLY A 53 2.67 -10.82 -1.39
N ILE A 54 3.05 -9.80 -2.14
CA ILE A 54 2.18 -9.13 -3.11
C ILE A 54 2.45 -9.75 -4.48
N PRO A 55 1.47 -10.44 -5.09
CA PRO A 55 1.68 -11.01 -6.42
C PRO A 55 2.13 -9.96 -7.44
N PRO A 56 3.02 -10.31 -8.39
CA PRO A 56 3.40 -9.40 -9.45
C PRO A 56 2.16 -8.97 -10.24
N ALA A 57 2.17 -7.72 -10.71
CA ALA A 57 1.05 -7.10 -11.41
C ALA A 57 -0.26 -6.99 -10.61
N THR A 58 -0.20 -7.10 -9.27
CA THR A 58 -1.33 -6.74 -8.41
C THR A 58 -1.73 -5.28 -8.68
N PRO A 59 -3.00 -5.00 -9.04
CA PRO A 59 -3.44 -3.64 -9.27
C PRO A 59 -3.48 -2.86 -7.95
N LEU A 60 -2.63 -1.85 -7.84
CA LEU A 60 -2.54 -0.96 -6.69
C LEU A 60 -2.87 0.48 -7.09
N THR A 61 -3.86 1.06 -6.42
CA THR A 61 -4.19 2.48 -6.49
C THR A 61 -3.44 3.20 -5.36
N VAL A 62 -2.92 4.40 -5.63
CA VAL A 62 -2.18 5.17 -4.62
C VAL A 62 -2.79 6.55 -4.44
N ARG A 63 -2.71 7.05 -3.21
CA ARG A 63 -2.92 8.46 -2.86
C ARG A 63 -1.57 9.03 -2.48
N LEU A 64 -1.13 10.07 -3.17
CA LEU A 64 0.07 10.82 -2.82
C LEU A 64 -0.19 11.70 -1.60
N GLU A 65 0.86 12.05 -0.87
CA GLU A 65 0.79 13.17 0.06
C GLU A 65 0.48 14.44 -0.74
N GLU A 66 -0.53 15.19 -0.31
CA GLU A 66 -0.71 16.55 -0.81
C GLU A 66 0.46 17.37 -0.27
N SER A 67 1.33 17.85 -1.17
CA SER A 67 2.28 18.89 -0.77
C SER A 67 1.45 20.07 -0.23
N PRO A 68 1.79 20.64 0.94
CA PRO A 68 1.10 21.84 1.39
C PRO A 68 1.20 22.91 0.31
N PRO A 69 0.14 23.68 0.02
CA PRO A 69 0.22 24.77 -0.94
C PRO A 69 1.36 25.70 -0.49
N SER A 70 2.31 25.94 -1.41
CA SER A 70 3.45 26.85 -1.21
C SER A 70 3.02 28.30 -1.09
#